data_AF-A0A9D4HSG5-F1
#
_entry.id   AF-A0A9D4HSG5-F1
#
_cell.length_a   1.000
_cell.length_b   1.000
_cell.length_c   1.000
_cell.angle_alpha   90.00
_cell.angle_beta   90.00
_cell.angle_gamma   90.00
#
_symmetry.space_group_name_H-M   'P 1'
#
loop_
_entity.id
_entity.type
_entity.pdbx_description
1 polymer ?
#
loop_
_entity_poly.entity_id
_entity_poly.type
_entity_poly.pdbx_seq_one_letter_code
_entity_poly.pdbx_strand_id
1 'polypeptide(L)'
;MRTDSTRARFFLRATDSRIEYTEEERRTWATVFRELTALYPTHACREYLRNWKLLEECGYREDNIPQLQDVSEFLKGRTGFTLRPVAGYLSSRDFLAGLAFRVFHCTQYIRHGSAPLYTPEPDCIHELFGHVPLFADPSFAQFSQEMGLCSLGASDDEIAKLATCYFFSVEFGLCKQDGELRVFGAGLLSSVSELQHALTDKSVKKPFDPLTTCEQECLITTFQDVYFYTESFEDAKEQMRSFASTIKRPFAVRYNPYTQSVDVLDNTRNIGYLVSEVKGELCIVSDALRRVQQIEKARMRGKGIDKAMEMSIDEHVENGEQSDESDTHTGYANGVHK
;
A
#
# COMPACT_ATOMS: atom_id res chain seq x y z
N MET A 1 -22.88 -8.37 41.60
CA MET A 1 -22.14 -9.52 41.05
C MET A 1 -21.91 -9.25 39.58
N ARG A 2 -20.65 -9.33 39.14
CA ARG A 2 -20.13 -8.85 37.85
C ARG A 2 -20.80 -9.57 36.67
N THR A 3 -21.22 -8.80 35.68
CA THR A 3 -21.57 -9.26 34.34
C THR A 3 -20.28 -9.57 33.58
N ASP A 4 -20.12 -10.83 33.19
CA ASP A 4 -18.97 -11.32 32.45
C ASP A 4 -19.07 -10.83 31.00
N SER A 5 -18.14 -9.96 30.61
CA SER A 5 -17.98 -9.50 29.23
C SER A 5 -17.36 -10.63 28.43
N THR A 6 -18.14 -11.21 27.53
CA THR A 6 -17.71 -12.21 26.55
C THR A 6 -16.65 -11.60 25.62
N ARG A 7 -15.39 -11.64 26.06
CA ARG A 7 -14.23 -11.44 25.19
C ARG A 7 -14.15 -12.63 24.25
N ALA A 8 -14.57 -12.44 23.00
CA ALA A 8 -14.24 -13.35 21.90
C ALA A 8 -12.71 -13.37 21.72
N ARG A 9 -12.03 -14.27 22.41
CA ARG A 9 -10.63 -14.61 22.14
C ARG A 9 -10.61 -15.55 20.94
N PHE A 10 -10.55 -15.01 19.74
CA PHE A 10 -10.11 -15.76 18.57
C PHE A 10 -8.65 -16.18 18.82
N PHE A 11 -8.41 -17.48 19.00
CA PHE A 11 -7.07 -18.02 19.23
C PHE A 11 -6.17 -17.75 18.01
N LEU A 12 -5.17 -16.88 18.20
CA LEU A 12 -4.12 -16.49 17.25
C LEU A 12 -2.91 -17.46 17.31
N ARG A 13 -3.10 -18.74 17.04
CA ARG A 13 -1.96 -19.64 16.75
C ARG A 13 -2.26 -20.45 15.49
N ALA A 14 -1.92 -19.90 14.33
CA ALA A 14 -1.67 -20.71 13.15
C ALA A 14 -0.37 -21.48 13.41
N THR A 15 -0.43 -22.80 13.35
CA THR A 15 0.72 -23.68 13.43
C THR A 15 1.54 -23.55 12.15
N ASP A 16 2.86 -23.46 12.34
CA ASP A 16 3.93 -23.37 11.35
C ASP A 16 4.04 -24.64 10.46
N SER A 17 3.01 -24.93 9.67
CA SER A 17 3.01 -26.08 8.76
C SER A 17 3.46 -25.65 7.38
N ARG A 18 4.78 -25.72 7.14
CA ARG A 18 5.35 -25.65 5.79
C ARG A 18 4.84 -26.82 4.94
N ILE A 19 4.64 -26.58 3.65
CA ILE A 19 4.16 -27.58 2.69
C ILE A 19 5.29 -28.00 1.76
N GLU A 20 5.48 -29.31 1.63
CA GLU A 20 6.32 -29.90 0.59
C GLU A 20 5.51 -30.04 -0.70
N TYR A 21 5.59 -29.04 -1.58
CA TYR A 21 4.93 -29.08 -2.88
C TYR A 21 5.58 -30.10 -3.82
N THR A 22 4.73 -30.90 -4.45
CA THR A 22 5.13 -31.93 -5.42
C THR A 22 5.78 -31.32 -6.66
N GLU A 23 6.47 -32.15 -7.45
CA GLU A 23 7.05 -31.73 -8.72
C GLU A 23 5.98 -31.32 -9.75
N GLU A 24 4.78 -31.89 -9.68
CA GLU A 24 3.66 -31.47 -10.54
C GLU A 24 3.18 -30.06 -10.18
N GLU A 25 2.96 -29.79 -8.90
CA GLU A 25 2.53 -28.47 -8.43
C GLU A 25 3.58 -27.39 -8.74
N ARG A 26 4.87 -27.70 -8.56
CA ARG A 26 5.97 -26.80 -8.93
C ARG A 26 6.01 -26.50 -10.43
N ARG A 27 5.71 -27.49 -11.29
CA ARG A 27 5.60 -27.27 -12.75
C ARG A 27 4.38 -26.42 -13.13
N THR A 28 3.25 -26.59 -12.46
CA THR A 28 2.06 -25.75 -12.61
C THR A 28 2.38 -24.31 -12.24
N TRP A 29 2.97 -24.08 -11.07
CA TRP A 29 3.45 -22.78 -10.62
C TRP A 29 4.40 -22.14 -11.64
N ALA A 30 5.45 -22.85 -12.07
CA ALA A 30 6.44 -22.34 -13.02
C ALA A 30 5.80 -21.87 -14.34
N THR A 31 4.79 -22.60 -14.81
CA THR A 31 4.03 -22.25 -16.02
C THR A 31 3.29 -20.93 -15.84
N VAL A 32 2.54 -20.78 -14.75
CA VAL A 32 1.80 -19.54 -14.47
C VAL A 32 2.76 -18.38 -14.22
N PHE A 33 3.88 -18.64 -13.53
CA PHE A 33 4.91 -17.64 -13.24
C PHE A 33 5.43 -17.01 -14.53
N ARG A 34 5.86 -17.82 -15.52
CA ARG A 34 6.39 -17.30 -16.79
C ARG A 34 5.36 -16.47 -17.56
N GLU A 35 4.14 -16.98 -17.70
CA GLU A 35 3.10 -16.32 -18.50
C GLU A 35 2.68 -14.98 -17.89
N LEU A 36 2.43 -14.93 -16.58
CA LEU A 36 1.98 -13.70 -15.93
C LEU A 36 3.11 -12.66 -15.79
N THR A 37 4.32 -13.08 -15.44
CA THR A 37 5.45 -12.13 -15.29
C THR A 37 5.84 -11.46 -16.59
N ALA A 38 5.59 -12.10 -17.75
CA ALA A 38 5.74 -11.48 -19.05
C ALA A 38 4.73 -10.35 -19.31
N LEU A 39 3.54 -10.41 -18.70
CA LEU A 39 2.47 -9.42 -18.88
C LEU A 39 2.53 -8.27 -17.88
N TYR A 40 3.04 -8.49 -16.68
CA TYR A 40 3.02 -7.48 -15.62
C TYR A 40 3.61 -6.12 -15.99
N PRO A 41 4.77 -6.01 -16.68
CA PRO A 41 5.37 -4.70 -17.00
C PRO A 41 4.46 -3.77 -17.81
N THR A 42 3.53 -4.33 -18.59
CA THR A 42 2.62 -3.58 -19.46
C THR A 42 1.21 -3.45 -18.89
N HIS A 43 0.80 -4.33 -17.95
CA HIS A 43 -0.58 -4.39 -17.46
C HIS A 43 -0.72 -3.97 -16.00
N ALA A 44 0.20 -4.37 -15.12
CA ALA A 44 0.07 -4.20 -13.68
C ALA A 44 0.36 -2.76 -13.23
N CYS A 45 -0.24 -2.34 -12.12
CA CYS A 45 0.02 -1.02 -11.53
C CYS A 45 1.43 -0.91 -10.92
N ARG A 46 1.91 0.33 -10.73
CA ARG A 46 3.28 0.58 -10.23
C ARG A 46 3.55 0.01 -8.84
N GLU A 47 2.55 0.01 -7.96
CA GLU A 47 2.63 -0.52 -6.60
C GLU A 47 2.85 -2.04 -6.62
N TYR A 48 2.10 -2.74 -7.47
CA TYR A 48 2.26 -4.16 -7.73
C TYR A 48 3.68 -4.46 -8.20
N LEU A 49 4.15 -3.78 -9.26
CA LEU A 49 5.48 -4.00 -9.84
C LEU A 49 6.62 -3.74 -8.86
N ARG A 50 6.48 -2.70 -8.02
CA ARG A 50 7.45 -2.38 -6.97
C ARG A 50 7.51 -3.51 -5.94
N ASN A 51 6.36 -3.98 -5.47
CA ASN A 51 6.28 -4.97 -4.42
C ASN A 51 6.59 -6.40 -4.90
N TRP A 52 6.25 -6.72 -6.15
CA TRP A 52 6.59 -7.98 -6.81
C TRP A 52 8.09 -8.28 -6.72
N LYS A 53 8.93 -7.28 -7.03
CA LYS A 53 10.39 -7.40 -6.92
C LYS A 53 10.87 -7.66 -5.49
N LEU A 54 10.20 -7.09 -4.50
CA LEU A 54 10.59 -7.24 -3.10
C LEU A 54 10.23 -8.64 -2.58
N LEU A 55 9.16 -9.24 -3.12
CA LEU A 55 8.74 -10.60 -2.76
C LEU A 55 9.73 -11.70 -3.21
N GLU A 56 10.74 -11.38 -4.02
CA GLU A 56 11.87 -12.28 -4.27
C GLU A 56 12.54 -12.73 -2.95
N GLU A 57 12.54 -11.88 -1.92
CA GLU A 57 13.07 -12.21 -0.58
C GLU A 57 12.22 -13.29 0.14
N CYS A 58 10.96 -13.44 -0.25
CA CYS A 58 10.05 -14.50 0.21
C CYS A 58 10.12 -15.75 -0.66
N GLY A 59 11.07 -15.81 -1.62
CA GLY A 59 11.23 -16.94 -2.51
C GLY A 59 10.28 -16.96 -3.70
N TYR A 60 9.73 -15.82 -4.13
CA TYR A 60 8.98 -15.71 -5.38
C TYR A 60 9.92 -15.94 -6.57
N ARG A 61 9.97 -17.18 -7.04
CA ARG A 61 10.78 -17.58 -8.20
C ARG A 61 10.01 -18.60 -9.02
N GLU A 62 10.36 -18.72 -10.30
CA GLU A 62 9.76 -19.72 -11.18
C GLU A 62 9.90 -21.15 -10.65
N ASP A 63 11.02 -21.46 -9.98
CA ASP A 63 11.36 -22.80 -9.49
C ASP A 63 10.91 -23.08 -8.04
N ASN A 64 10.24 -22.12 -7.38
CA ASN A 64 9.91 -22.21 -5.96
C ASN A 64 8.55 -21.59 -5.63
N ILE A 65 7.69 -22.37 -4.97
CA ILE A 65 6.43 -21.89 -4.40
C ILE A 65 6.71 -21.30 -3.00
N PRO A 66 6.44 -20.01 -2.77
CA PRO A 66 6.60 -19.35 -1.48
C PRO A 66 5.77 -20.02 -0.37
N GLN A 67 6.30 -20.04 0.85
CA GLN A 67 5.57 -20.53 2.01
C GLN A 67 4.80 -19.39 2.68
N LEU A 68 3.54 -19.65 3.06
CA LEU A 68 2.69 -18.60 3.64
C LEU A 68 3.27 -17.95 4.89
N GLN A 69 4.03 -18.70 5.70
CA GLN A 69 4.65 -18.15 6.90
C GLN A 69 5.66 -17.05 6.56
N ASP A 70 6.55 -17.31 5.60
CA ASP A 70 7.59 -16.37 5.17
C ASP A 70 6.94 -15.09 4.58
N VAL A 71 5.90 -15.27 3.76
CA VAL A 71 5.12 -14.17 3.18
C VAL A 71 4.33 -13.39 4.23
N SER A 72 3.76 -14.08 5.22
CA SER A 72 3.02 -13.45 6.34
C SER A 72 3.93 -12.57 7.19
N GLU A 73 5.16 -13.03 7.47
CA GLU A 73 6.17 -12.26 8.20
C GLU A 73 6.62 -11.02 7.40
N PHE A 74 6.80 -11.17 6.10
CA PHE A 74 7.09 -10.06 5.19
C PHE A 74 5.99 -8.99 5.21
N LEU A 75 4.73 -9.39 4.98
CA LEU A 75 3.59 -8.48 5.00
C LEU A 75 3.45 -7.79 6.36
N LYS A 76 3.70 -8.52 7.45
CA LYS A 76 3.62 -7.98 8.80
C LYS A 76 4.65 -6.87 9.02
N GLY A 77 5.88 -7.06 8.54
CA GLY A 77 6.94 -6.06 8.60
C GLY A 77 6.68 -4.83 7.72
N ARG A 78 5.88 -4.98 6.65
CA ARG A 78 5.64 -3.92 5.66
C ARG A 78 4.40 -3.08 5.94
N THR A 79 3.28 -3.73 6.19
CA THR A 79 1.97 -3.09 6.34
C THR A 79 1.20 -3.64 7.54
N GLY A 80 1.77 -4.55 8.33
CA GLY A 80 1.06 -5.21 9.42
C GLY A 80 0.02 -6.22 8.96
N PHE A 81 -0.12 -6.48 7.66
CA PHE A 81 -0.93 -7.58 7.15
C PHE A 81 -0.32 -8.93 7.50
N THR A 82 -1.16 -9.94 7.73
CA THR A 82 -0.74 -11.32 7.93
C THR A 82 -1.60 -12.26 7.11
N LEU A 83 -1.04 -13.40 6.76
CA LEU A 83 -1.75 -14.48 6.11
C LEU A 83 -2.20 -15.52 7.13
N ARG A 84 -3.39 -16.09 6.91
CA ARG A 84 -3.93 -17.20 7.68
C ARG A 84 -4.37 -18.32 6.73
N PRO A 85 -3.85 -19.55 6.87
CA PRO A 85 -4.32 -20.68 6.09
C PRO A 85 -5.82 -20.89 6.21
N VAL A 86 -6.48 -21.14 5.08
CA VAL A 86 -7.89 -21.55 5.01
C VAL A 86 -8.06 -22.72 4.05
N ALA A 87 -8.97 -23.64 4.37
CA ALA A 87 -9.21 -24.83 3.56
C ALA A 87 -10.03 -24.55 2.29
N GLY A 88 -10.71 -23.41 2.21
CA GLY A 88 -11.60 -23.05 1.11
C GLY A 88 -12.43 -21.81 1.44
N TYR A 89 -13.61 -21.70 0.83
CA TYR A 89 -14.47 -20.53 0.93
C TYR A 89 -14.91 -20.22 2.37
N LEU A 90 -14.83 -18.95 2.73
CA LEU A 90 -15.44 -18.38 3.93
C LEU A 90 -16.73 -17.65 3.55
N SER A 91 -17.61 -17.46 4.54
CA SER A 91 -18.70 -16.50 4.36
C SER A 91 -18.12 -15.10 4.10
N SER A 92 -18.80 -14.28 3.29
CA SER A 92 -18.35 -12.91 3.03
C SER A 92 -18.15 -12.11 4.32
N ARG A 93 -18.98 -12.37 5.33
CA ARG A 93 -18.88 -11.77 6.66
C ARG A 93 -17.58 -12.14 7.37
N ASP A 94 -17.22 -13.42 7.40
CA ASP A 94 -16.00 -13.88 8.10
C ASP A 94 -14.73 -13.45 7.35
N PHE A 95 -14.77 -13.48 6.02
CA PHE A 95 -13.67 -13.03 5.18
C PHE A 95 -13.40 -11.53 5.38
N LEU A 96 -14.43 -10.68 5.24
CA LEU A 96 -14.32 -9.23 5.45
C LEU A 96 -13.94 -8.90 6.90
N ALA A 97 -14.44 -9.65 7.88
CA ALA A 97 -14.03 -9.47 9.27
C ALA A 97 -12.52 -9.71 9.46
N GLY A 98 -11.93 -10.66 8.73
CA GLY A 98 -10.47 -10.86 8.70
C GLY A 98 -9.72 -9.61 8.25
N LEU A 99 -10.17 -8.98 7.16
CA LEU A 99 -9.54 -7.76 6.62
C LEU A 99 -9.53 -6.62 7.64
N ALA A 100 -10.54 -6.53 8.52
CA ALA A 100 -10.60 -5.51 9.58
C ALA A 100 -9.38 -5.58 10.52
N PHE A 101 -8.81 -6.77 10.69
CA PHE A 101 -7.62 -7.03 11.51
C PHE A 101 -6.33 -7.12 10.70
N ARG A 102 -6.37 -6.75 9.41
CA ARG A 102 -5.29 -6.97 8.44
C ARG A 102 -4.91 -8.46 8.33
N VAL A 103 -5.89 -9.34 8.44
CA VAL A 103 -5.70 -10.79 8.26
C VAL A 103 -6.33 -11.19 6.95
N PHE A 104 -5.52 -11.69 6.02
CA PHE A 104 -6.00 -12.27 4.78
C PHE A 104 -6.03 -13.80 4.90
N HIS A 105 -7.18 -14.39 4.56
CA HIS A 105 -7.34 -15.84 4.57
C HIS A 105 -6.88 -16.39 3.23
N CYS A 106 -5.86 -17.24 3.25
CA CYS A 106 -5.11 -17.66 2.07
C CYS A 106 -5.17 -19.18 1.93
N THR A 107 -5.52 -19.67 0.76
CA THR A 107 -5.44 -21.10 0.44
C THR A 107 -3.98 -21.51 0.20
N GLN A 108 -3.72 -22.82 0.30
CA GLN A 108 -2.38 -23.39 0.15
C GLN A 108 -2.28 -24.45 -0.95
N TYR A 109 -3.40 -24.96 -1.45
CA TYR A 109 -3.42 -25.93 -2.54
C TYR A 109 -3.10 -25.23 -3.87
N ILE A 110 -2.60 -26.00 -4.84
CA ILE A 110 -2.32 -25.52 -6.20
C ILE A 110 -3.39 -26.09 -7.14
N ARG A 111 -3.84 -25.28 -8.11
CA ARG A 111 -4.79 -25.72 -9.15
C ARG A 111 -4.27 -26.93 -9.94
N HIS A 112 -5.20 -27.65 -10.57
CA HIS A 112 -4.87 -28.87 -11.30
C HIS A 112 -3.95 -28.60 -12.52
N GLY A 113 -2.90 -29.41 -12.69
CA GLY A 113 -1.87 -29.21 -13.72
C GLY A 113 -2.35 -29.36 -15.17
N SER A 114 -3.56 -29.88 -15.42
CA SER A 114 -4.13 -29.95 -16.76
C SER A 114 -4.61 -28.60 -17.31
N ALA A 115 -4.84 -27.62 -16.43
CA ALA A 115 -5.34 -26.29 -16.80
C ALA A 115 -4.61 -25.20 -16.00
N PRO A 116 -3.28 -25.06 -16.12
CA PRO A 116 -2.50 -24.15 -15.27
C PRO A 116 -2.94 -22.69 -15.42
N LEU A 117 -3.42 -22.29 -16.60
CA LEU A 117 -3.80 -20.91 -16.90
C LEU A 117 -5.25 -20.56 -16.51
N TYR A 118 -5.99 -21.47 -15.87
CA TYR A 118 -7.37 -21.27 -15.47
C TYR A 118 -7.68 -21.96 -14.14
N THR A 119 -8.38 -21.27 -13.25
CA THR A 119 -8.98 -21.89 -12.06
C THR A 119 -10.29 -21.18 -11.71
N PRO A 120 -11.38 -21.91 -11.41
CA PRO A 120 -12.60 -21.31 -10.89
C PRO A 120 -12.52 -21.01 -9.38
N GLU A 121 -11.59 -21.68 -8.67
CA GLU A 121 -11.42 -21.55 -7.23
C GLU A 121 -10.10 -20.81 -6.91
N PRO A 122 -10.06 -19.97 -5.86
CA PRO A 122 -8.86 -19.23 -5.48
C PRO A 122 -7.82 -20.18 -4.87
N ASP A 123 -6.91 -20.68 -5.70
CA ASP A 123 -5.77 -21.49 -5.28
C ASP A 123 -4.60 -20.62 -4.80
N CYS A 124 -3.55 -21.23 -4.26
CA CYS A 124 -2.40 -20.52 -3.71
C CYS A 124 -1.71 -19.59 -4.74
N ILE A 125 -1.76 -19.93 -6.03
CA ILE A 125 -1.27 -19.03 -7.10
C ILE A 125 -2.11 -17.75 -7.14
N HIS A 126 -3.44 -17.85 -7.11
CA HIS A 126 -4.30 -16.66 -7.06
C HIS A 126 -3.97 -15.76 -5.88
N GLU A 127 -3.79 -16.34 -4.69
CA GLU A 127 -3.47 -15.57 -3.48
C GLU A 127 -2.10 -14.91 -3.56
N LEU A 128 -1.07 -15.68 -3.92
CA LEU A 128 0.32 -15.22 -3.91
C LEU A 128 0.62 -14.26 -5.06
N PHE A 129 0.06 -14.48 -6.25
CA PHE A 129 0.26 -13.59 -7.40
C PHE A 129 -0.69 -12.41 -7.40
N GLY A 130 -1.96 -12.63 -7.07
CA GLY A 130 -2.98 -11.59 -7.16
C GLY A 130 -2.92 -10.63 -5.97
N HIS A 131 -3.07 -11.16 -4.76
CA HIS A 131 -3.34 -10.36 -3.57
C HIS A 131 -2.08 -9.84 -2.87
N VAL A 132 -1.14 -10.74 -2.57
CA VAL A 132 0.00 -10.47 -1.70
C VAL A 132 0.81 -9.23 -2.11
N PRO A 133 1.14 -9.02 -3.41
CA PRO A 133 1.95 -7.86 -3.80
C PRO A 133 1.29 -6.52 -3.44
N LEU A 134 -0.04 -6.43 -3.47
CA LEU A 134 -0.73 -5.20 -3.10
C LEU A 134 -0.94 -5.05 -1.60
N PHE A 135 -1.07 -6.14 -0.83
CA PHE A 135 -1.06 -6.03 0.63
C PHE A 135 0.27 -5.50 1.19
N ALA A 136 1.35 -5.55 0.42
CA ALA A 136 2.63 -4.92 0.78
C ALA A 136 2.66 -3.39 0.50
N ASP A 137 1.62 -2.82 -0.10
CA ASP A 137 1.45 -1.37 -0.25
C ASP A 137 0.61 -0.78 0.91
N PRO A 138 1.10 0.27 1.61
CA PRO A 138 0.40 0.84 2.75
C PRO A 138 -0.98 1.42 2.43
N SER A 139 -1.16 2.03 1.27
CA SER A 139 -2.44 2.65 0.89
C SER A 139 -3.46 1.58 0.52
N PHE A 140 -3.05 0.56 -0.22
CA PHE A 140 -3.92 -0.57 -0.53
C PHE A 140 -4.28 -1.38 0.72
N ALA A 141 -3.33 -1.64 1.61
CA ALA A 141 -3.59 -2.31 2.88
C ALA A 141 -4.63 -1.55 3.74
N GLN A 142 -4.56 -0.21 3.77
CA GLN A 142 -5.56 0.60 4.45
C GLN A 142 -6.93 0.51 3.77
N PHE A 143 -6.97 0.58 2.44
CA PHE A 143 -8.21 0.43 1.67
C PHE A 143 -8.90 -0.91 1.94
N SER A 144 -8.17 -2.03 1.90
CA SER A 144 -8.71 -3.36 2.22
C SER A 144 -9.17 -3.46 3.68
N GLN A 145 -8.42 -2.88 4.61
CA GLN A 145 -8.83 -2.85 6.02
C GLN A 145 -10.10 -2.02 6.24
N GLU A 146 -10.26 -0.90 5.53
CA GLU A 146 -11.44 -0.04 5.62
C GLU A 146 -12.71 -0.83 5.26
N MET A 147 -12.70 -1.61 4.17
CA MET A 147 -13.81 -2.52 3.83
C MET A 147 -14.12 -3.49 4.96
N GLY A 148 -13.07 -4.07 5.57
CA GLY A 148 -13.23 -4.98 6.70
C GLY A 148 -13.88 -4.30 7.92
N LEU A 149 -13.43 -3.09 8.28
CA LEU A 149 -14.00 -2.30 9.37
C LEU A 149 -15.45 -1.86 9.10
N CYS A 150 -15.81 -1.61 7.85
CA CYS A 150 -17.18 -1.33 7.43
C CYS A 150 -18.11 -2.53 7.66
N SER A 151 -17.58 -3.75 7.49
CA SER A 151 -18.35 -4.98 7.62
C SER A 151 -18.74 -5.32 9.08
N LEU A 152 -17.99 -4.83 10.06
CA LEU A 152 -18.21 -5.13 11.47
C LEU A 152 -19.54 -4.56 11.97
N GLY A 153 -20.46 -5.46 12.33
CA GLY A 153 -21.79 -5.13 12.83
C GLY A 153 -22.80 -4.72 11.75
N ALA A 154 -22.46 -4.83 10.47
CA ALA A 154 -23.36 -4.56 9.35
C ALA A 154 -24.39 -5.70 9.16
N SER A 155 -25.57 -5.38 8.62
CA SER A 155 -26.58 -6.38 8.22
C SER A 155 -26.10 -7.24 7.05
N ASP A 156 -26.74 -8.38 6.80
CA ASP A 156 -26.36 -9.26 5.69
C ASP A 156 -26.50 -8.56 4.32
N ASP A 157 -27.51 -7.72 4.13
CA ASP A 157 -27.68 -6.90 2.91
C ASP A 157 -26.49 -5.96 2.68
N GLU A 158 -25.99 -5.32 3.73
CA GLU A 158 -24.82 -4.44 3.64
C GLU A 158 -23.51 -5.23 3.47
N ILE A 159 -23.42 -6.44 4.04
CA ILE A 159 -22.30 -7.36 3.76
C ILE A 159 -22.30 -7.77 2.28
N ALA A 160 -23.45 -8.07 1.69
CA ALA A 160 -23.54 -8.42 0.27
C ALA A 160 -23.05 -7.26 -0.61
N LYS A 161 -23.49 -6.03 -0.33
CA LYS A 161 -23.00 -4.83 -1.04
C LYS A 161 -21.49 -4.62 -0.88
N LEU A 162 -20.96 -4.77 0.34
CA LEU A 162 -19.52 -4.67 0.61
C LEU A 162 -18.73 -5.76 -0.13
N ALA A 163 -19.27 -6.97 -0.21
CA ALA A 163 -18.66 -8.07 -0.97
C ALA A 163 -18.62 -7.75 -2.47
N THR A 164 -19.67 -7.16 -3.03
CA THR A 164 -19.68 -6.68 -4.43
C THR A 164 -18.65 -5.57 -4.65
N CYS A 165 -18.55 -4.60 -3.73
CA CYS A 165 -17.51 -3.57 -3.81
C CYS A 165 -16.11 -4.17 -3.73
N TYR A 166 -15.87 -5.15 -2.85
CA TYR A 166 -14.61 -5.87 -2.76
C TYR A 166 -14.30 -6.60 -4.09
N PHE A 167 -15.28 -7.27 -4.67
CA PHE A 167 -15.13 -7.97 -5.95
C PHE A 167 -14.73 -7.02 -7.08
N PHE A 168 -15.44 -5.92 -7.27
CA PHE A 168 -15.14 -4.96 -8.34
C PHE A 168 -13.96 -4.02 -8.06
N SER A 169 -13.28 -4.19 -6.94
CA SER A 169 -12.04 -3.46 -6.63
C SER A 169 -10.89 -4.42 -6.35
N VAL A 170 -10.85 -5.07 -5.18
CA VAL A 170 -9.75 -5.95 -4.78
C VAL A 170 -9.59 -7.15 -5.72
N GLU A 171 -10.66 -7.70 -6.29
CA GLU A 171 -10.58 -8.83 -7.24
C GLU A 171 -10.42 -8.40 -8.71
N PHE A 172 -11.22 -7.44 -9.17
CA PHE A 172 -11.30 -7.05 -10.59
C PHE A 172 -11.10 -5.55 -10.86
N GLY A 173 -10.44 -4.85 -9.95
CA GLY A 173 -10.23 -3.42 -10.02
C GLY A 173 -9.09 -2.97 -10.94
N LEU A 174 -9.29 -1.79 -11.52
CA LEU A 174 -8.31 -1.06 -12.32
C LEU A 174 -7.95 0.25 -11.62
N CYS A 175 -6.79 0.81 -11.93
CA CYS A 175 -6.41 2.14 -11.47
C CYS A 175 -5.91 2.97 -12.64
N LYS A 176 -6.03 4.29 -12.50
CA LYS A 176 -5.49 5.24 -13.47
C LYS A 176 -4.14 5.74 -13.01
N GLN A 177 -3.14 5.62 -13.87
CA GLN A 177 -1.75 5.97 -13.59
C GLN A 177 -1.16 6.67 -14.80
N ASP A 178 -0.73 7.92 -14.62
CA ASP A 178 -0.13 8.74 -15.69
C ASP A 178 -1.03 8.85 -16.95
N GLY A 179 -2.35 8.86 -16.75
CA GLY A 179 -3.34 8.94 -17.83
C GLY A 179 -3.73 7.60 -18.46
N GLU A 180 -3.06 6.51 -18.10
CA GLU A 180 -3.34 5.16 -18.60
C GLU A 180 -4.00 4.29 -17.54
N LEU A 181 -4.74 3.26 -17.97
CA LEU A 181 -5.28 2.26 -17.07
C LEU A 181 -4.26 1.14 -16.80
N ARG A 182 -4.24 0.71 -15.55
CA ARG A 182 -3.44 -0.40 -15.04
C ARG A 182 -4.28 -1.29 -14.15
N VAL A 183 -3.87 -2.55 -14.03
CA VAL A 183 -4.58 -3.56 -13.25
C VAL A 183 -4.03 -3.62 -11.84
N PHE A 184 -4.94 -3.68 -10.86
CA PHE A 184 -4.60 -4.02 -9.48
C PHE A 184 -5.47 -5.16 -8.92
N GLY A 185 -6.58 -5.53 -9.57
CA GLY A 185 -7.42 -6.62 -9.11
C GLY A 185 -6.70 -7.97 -9.10
N ALA A 186 -6.82 -8.71 -8.01
CA ALA A 186 -6.14 -9.99 -7.81
C ALA A 186 -6.60 -11.09 -8.78
N GLY A 187 -7.91 -11.19 -9.05
CA GLY A 187 -8.49 -12.06 -10.06
C GLY A 187 -7.89 -11.80 -11.45
N LEU A 188 -7.68 -10.53 -11.80
CA LEU A 188 -7.03 -10.15 -13.05
C LEU A 188 -5.52 -10.48 -13.03
N LEU A 189 -4.81 -10.12 -11.97
CA LEU A 189 -3.36 -10.34 -11.84
C LEU A 189 -2.96 -11.82 -11.75
N SER A 190 -3.92 -12.72 -11.52
CA SER A 190 -3.72 -14.18 -11.46
C SER A 190 -4.33 -14.95 -12.63
N SER A 191 -4.94 -14.25 -13.60
CA SER A 191 -5.59 -14.81 -14.79
C SER A 191 -4.97 -14.25 -16.07
N VAL A 192 -4.22 -15.06 -16.81
CA VAL A 192 -3.52 -14.62 -18.03
C VAL A 192 -4.50 -14.03 -19.05
N SER A 193 -5.59 -14.75 -19.33
CA SER A 193 -6.56 -14.37 -20.36
C SER A 193 -7.35 -13.12 -19.97
N GLU A 194 -7.74 -12.98 -18.71
CA GLU A 194 -8.56 -11.86 -18.27
C GLU A 194 -7.71 -10.60 -18.04
N LEU A 195 -6.45 -10.75 -17.60
CA LEU A 195 -5.48 -9.66 -17.54
C LEU A 195 -5.32 -8.95 -18.88
N GLN A 196 -5.17 -9.72 -19.95
CA GLN A 196 -5.08 -9.20 -21.31
C GLN A 196 -6.39 -8.56 -21.74
N HIS A 197 -7.53 -9.21 -21.46
CA HIS A 197 -8.84 -8.73 -21.88
C HIS A 197 -9.24 -7.41 -21.21
N ALA A 198 -9.00 -7.25 -19.91
CA ALA A 198 -9.49 -6.15 -19.09
C ALA A 198 -9.05 -4.76 -19.59
N LEU A 199 -7.88 -4.66 -20.22
CA LEU A 199 -7.37 -3.40 -20.77
C LEU A 199 -7.70 -3.16 -22.25
N THR A 200 -8.34 -4.10 -22.96
CA THR A 200 -8.73 -3.93 -24.37
C THR A 200 -9.95 -3.03 -24.54
N ASP A 201 -10.14 -2.45 -25.73
CA ASP A 201 -11.34 -1.64 -26.05
C ASP A 201 -12.66 -2.43 -26.04
N LYS A 202 -12.59 -3.77 -25.94
CA LYS A 202 -13.78 -4.64 -25.89
C LYS A 202 -14.44 -4.68 -24.51
N SER A 203 -13.72 -4.33 -23.44
CA SER A 203 -14.27 -4.34 -22.08
C SER A 203 -14.78 -2.96 -21.68
N VAL A 204 -15.91 -2.92 -20.98
CA VAL A 204 -16.50 -1.68 -20.47
C VAL A 204 -15.78 -1.27 -19.19
N LYS A 205 -15.43 0.00 -19.06
CA LYS A 205 -14.70 0.54 -17.90
C LYS A 205 -15.42 1.75 -17.35
N LYS A 206 -15.69 1.76 -16.05
CA LYS A 206 -16.41 2.84 -15.36
C LYS A 206 -15.61 3.35 -14.15
N PRO A 207 -15.76 4.62 -13.74
CA PRO A 207 -15.24 5.07 -12.47
C PRO A 207 -15.83 4.22 -11.33
N PHE A 208 -14.98 3.81 -10.40
CA PHE A 208 -15.44 3.21 -9.15
C PHE A 208 -16.25 4.24 -8.37
N ASP A 209 -17.45 3.83 -7.98
CA ASP A 209 -18.37 4.52 -7.07
C ASP A 209 -19.08 3.42 -6.27
N PRO A 210 -18.82 3.27 -4.96
CA PRO A 210 -19.40 2.19 -4.16
C PRO A 210 -20.93 2.09 -4.24
N LEU A 211 -21.63 3.22 -4.33
CA LEU A 211 -23.10 3.24 -4.38
C LEU A 211 -23.63 2.58 -5.65
N THR A 212 -23.00 2.84 -6.79
CA THR A 212 -23.34 2.21 -8.07
C THR A 212 -22.73 0.82 -8.20
N THR A 213 -21.50 0.64 -7.72
CA THR A 213 -20.72 -0.60 -7.90
C THR A 213 -21.33 -1.76 -7.13
N CYS A 214 -21.87 -1.52 -5.92
CA CYS A 214 -22.46 -2.58 -5.10
C CYS A 214 -23.71 -3.24 -5.70
N GLU A 215 -24.32 -2.63 -6.73
CA GLU A 215 -25.49 -3.17 -7.44
C GLU A 215 -25.10 -4.00 -8.67
N GLN A 216 -23.81 -4.05 -9.02
CA GLN A 216 -23.33 -4.77 -10.19
C GLN A 216 -23.30 -6.29 -9.97
N GLU A 217 -23.79 -7.05 -10.95
CA GLU A 217 -23.71 -8.51 -10.95
C GLU A 217 -22.26 -8.99 -11.10
N CYS A 218 -21.84 -9.90 -10.22
CA CYS A 218 -20.52 -10.53 -10.24
C CYS A 218 -20.55 -11.81 -11.09
N LEU A 219 -19.79 -11.85 -12.19
CA LEU A 219 -19.73 -13.03 -13.06
C LEU A 219 -18.62 -13.96 -12.58
N ILE A 220 -18.94 -15.22 -12.28
CA ILE A 220 -17.97 -16.17 -11.71
C ILE A 220 -17.33 -17.07 -12.77
N THR A 221 -18.03 -17.34 -13.87
CA THR A 221 -17.62 -18.34 -14.88
C THR A 221 -17.14 -17.72 -16.20
N THR A 222 -17.36 -16.42 -16.38
CA THR A 222 -17.00 -15.66 -17.59
C THR A 222 -16.27 -14.39 -17.20
N PHE A 223 -15.65 -13.73 -18.18
CA PHE A 223 -15.07 -12.40 -17.96
C PHE A 223 -16.13 -11.41 -17.50
N GLN A 224 -15.72 -10.42 -16.72
CA GLN A 224 -16.62 -9.36 -16.28
C GLN A 224 -17.09 -8.51 -17.47
N ASP A 225 -18.38 -8.16 -17.48
CA ASP A 225 -18.94 -7.23 -18.47
C ASP A 225 -18.43 -5.80 -18.27
N VAL A 226 -18.13 -5.45 -17.02
CA VAL A 226 -17.64 -4.13 -16.62
C VAL A 226 -16.53 -4.24 -15.59
N TYR A 227 -15.54 -3.37 -15.73
CA TYR A 227 -14.46 -3.16 -14.78
C TYR A 227 -14.55 -1.75 -14.20
N PHE A 228 -14.21 -1.60 -12.93
CA PHE A 228 -14.21 -0.30 -12.27
C PHE A 228 -12.79 0.19 -12.05
N TYR A 229 -12.55 1.48 -12.34
CA TYR A 229 -11.26 2.10 -12.13
C TYR A 229 -11.28 3.19 -11.05
N THR A 230 -10.21 3.25 -10.28
CA THR A 230 -9.98 4.29 -9.25
C THR A 230 -8.90 5.27 -9.72
N GLU A 231 -8.98 6.52 -9.29
CA GLU A 231 -7.93 7.51 -9.59
C GLU A 231 -6.67 7.28 -8.72
N SER A 232 -6.86 6.80 -7.49
CA SER A 232 -5.79 6.32 -6.61
C SER A 232 -6.37 5.40 -5.53
N PHE A 233 -5.51 4.69 -4.80
CA PHE A 233 -5.96 3.93 -3.62
C PHE A 233 -6.44 4.82 -2.48
N GLU A 234 -5.94 6.06 -2.39
CA GLU A 234 -6.43 7.03 -1.40
C GLU A 234 -7.86 7.46 -1.73
N ASP A 235 -8.13 7.77 -3.01
CA ASP A 235 -9.47 8.08 -3.51
C ASP A 235 -10.43 6.91 -3.26
N ALA A 236 -10.04 5.68 -3.63
CA ALA A 236 -10.85 4.49 -3.38
C ALA A 236 -11.19 4.30 -1.88
N LYS A 237 -10.24 4.59 -0.99
CA LYS A 237 -10.42 4.56 0.46
C LYS A 237 -11.39 5.63 0.94
N GLU A 238 -11.27 6.86 0.44
CA GLU A 238 -12.20 7.96 0.77
C GLU A 238 -13.62 7.64 0.30
N GLN A 239 -13.77 7.09 -0.90
CA GLN A 239 -15.06 6.64 -1.42
C GLN A 239 -15.67 5.55 -0.53
N MET A 240 -14.89 4.56 -0.10
CA MET A 240 -15.37 3.53 0.84
C MET A 240 -15.74 4.09 2.20
N ARG A 241 -15.04 5.11 2.71
CA ARG A 241 -15.43 5.81 3.95
C ARG A 241 -16.76 6.55 3.80
N SER A 242 -16.97 7.19 2.64
CA SER A 242 -18.26 7.81 2.33
C SER A 242 -19.37 6.76 2.29
N PHE A 243 -19.14 5.62 1.63
CA PHE A 243 -20.06 4.49 1.63
C PHE A 243 -20.32 3.93 3.04
N ALA A 244 -19.29 3.81 3.87
CA ALA A 244 -19.42 3.37 5.26
C ALA A 244 -20.40 4.23 6.07
N SER A 245 -20.48 5.53 5.75
CA SER A 245 -21.38 6.47 6.41
C SER A 245 -22.86 6.21 6.10
N THR A 246 -23.16 5.50 5.00
CA THR A 246 -24.54 5.12 4.64
C THR A 246 -25.00 3.82 5.32
N ILE A 247 -24.06 3.03 5.86
CA ILE A 247 -24.34 1.79 6.56
C ILE A 247 -24.99 2.10 7.92
N LYS A 248 -26.19 1.57 8.15
CA LYS A 248 -26.93 1.78 9.40
C LYS A 248 -26.36 0.91 10.52
N ARG A 249 -25.56 1.51 11.40
CA ARG A 249 -25.10 0.89 12.67
C ARG A 249 -25.11 1.90 13.82
N PRO A 250 -25.42 1.47 15.06
CA PRO A 250 -25.56 2.37 16.21
C PRO A 250 -24.22 2.81 16.83
N PHE A 251 -23.09 2.41 16.24
CA PHE A 251 -21.74 2.70 16.73
C PHE A 251 -20.76 2.87 15.58
N ALA A 252 -19.65 3.56 15.83
CA ALA A 252 -18.48 3.52 14.97
C ALA A 252 -17.45 2.52 15.51
N VAL A 253 -16.50 2.11 14.68
CA VAL A 253 -15.41 1.21 15.07
C VAL A 253 -14.07 1.84 14.72
N ARG A 254 -13.05 1.54 15.53
CA ARG A 254 -11.66 1.91 15.26
C ARG A 254 -10.78 0.69 15.50
N TYR A 255 -9.87 0.42 14.58
CA TYR A 255 -8.82 -0.57 14.82
C TYR A 255 -7.73 0.00 15.74
N ASN A 256 -7.39 -0.74 16.79
CA ASN A 256 -6.25 -0.47 17.66
C ASN A 256 -5.07 -1.37 17.25
N PRO A 257 -4.03 -0.83 16.60
CA PRO A 257 -2.91 -1.63 16.10
C PRO A 257 -2.01 -2.18 17.20
N TYR A 258 -1.97 -1.56 18.39
CA TYR A 258 -1.10 -2.00 19.49
C TYR A 258 -1.61 -3.29 20.13
N THR A 259 -2.92 -3.41 20.29
CA THR A 259 -3.58 -4.57 20.90
C THR A 259 -4.19 -5.51 19.87
N GLN A 260 -4.14 -5.14 18.59
CA GLN A 260 -4.79 -5.86 17.49
C GLN A 260 -6.28 -6.12 17.78
N SER A 261 -6.97 -5.10 18.29
CA SER A 261 -8.38 -5.16 18.69
C SER A 261 -9.20 -4.09 17.98
N VAL A 262 -10.53 -4.21 18.05
CA VAL A 262 -11.46 -3.19 17.56
C VAL A 262 -12.12 -2.51 18.74
N ASP A 263 -11.94 -1.20 18.82
CA ASP A 263 -12.60 -0.33 19.79
C ASP A 263 -13.98 0.07 19.25
N VAL A 264 -15.02 -0.16 20.05
CA VAL A 264 -16.38 0.26 19.73
C VAL A 264 -16.61 1.67 20.30
N LEU A 265 -16.94 2.61 19.41
CA LEU A 265 -17.17 4.01 19.73
C LEU A 265 -18.69 4.28 19.81
N ASP A 266 -19.27 3.88 20.93
CA ASP A 266 -20.72 3.94 21.21
C ASP A 266 -21.09 4.89 22.37
N ASN A 267 -20.10 5.48 23.04
CA ASN A 267 -20.31 6.37 24.17
C ASN A 267 -19.23 7.46 24.28
N THR A 268 -19.56 8.54 25.00
CA THR A 268 -18.69 9.72 25.16
C THR A 268 -17.37 9.42 25.85
N ARG A 269 -17.30 8.40 26.70
CA ARG A 269 -16.06 8.01 27.39
C ARG A 269 -15.07 7.37 26.41
N ASN A 270 -15.52 6.41 25.59
CA ASN A 270 -14.68 5.77 24.58
C ASN A 270 -14.20 6.78 23.52
N ILE A 271 -15.10 7.66 23.07
CA ILE A 271 -14.76 8.75 22.15
C ILE A 271 -13.77 9.72 22.81
N GLY A 272 -13.94 10.04 24.09
CA GLY A 272 -13.02 10.90 24.86
C GLY A 272 -11.61 10.33 24.94
N TYR A 273 -11.46 9.00 25.14
CA TYR A 273 -10.15 8.34 25.12
C TYR A 273 -9.47 8.49 23.75
N LEU A 274 -10.21 8.23 22.66
CA LEU A 274 -9.69 8.40 21.30
C LEU A 274 -9.25 9.85 21.03
N VAL A 275 -10.06 10.84 21.43
CA VAL A 275 -9.71 12.26 21.27
C VAL A 275 -8.43 12.60 22.05
N SER A 276 -8.24 12.03 23.24
CA SER A 276 -7.02 12.23 24.02
C SER A 276 -5.79 11.64 23.33
N GLU A 277 -5.91 10.46 22.72
CA GLU A 277 -4.81 9.86 21.95
C GLU A 277 -4.45 10.69 20.72
N VAL A 278 -5.45 11.08 19.92
CA VAL A 278 -5.24 11.92 18.73
C VAL A 278 -4.61 13.27 19.11
N LYS A 279 -5.00 13.86 20.24
CA LYS A 279 -4.33 15.07 20.76
C LYS A 279 -2.84 14.82 21.06
N GLY A 280 -2.50 13.66 21.61
CA GLY A 280 -1.11 13.25 21.82
C GLY A 280 -0.33 13.16 20.52
N GLU A 281 -0.90 12.55 19.49
CA GLU A 281 -0.28 12.47 18.15
C GLU A 281 -0.10 13.87 17.53
N LEU A 282 -1.10 14.75 17.64
CA LEU A 282 -1.00 16.14 17.17
C LEU A 282 0.09 16.93 17.91
N CYS A 283 0.31 16.66 19.20
CA CYS A 283 1.43 17.25 19.94
C CYS A 283 2.79 16.82 19.38
N ILE A 284 2.94 15.55 19.00
CA ILE A 284 4.18 15.04 18.37
C ILE A 284 4.41 15.74 17.03
N VAL A 285 3.37 15.85 16.20
CA VAL A 285 3.44 16.57 14.91
C VAL A 285 3.83 18.03 15.13
N SER A 286 3.23 18.70 16.11
CA SER A 286 3.53 20.10 16.44
C SER A 286 4.98 20.30 16.88
N ASP A 287 5.52 19.40 17.73
CA ASP A 287 6.93 19.46 18.15
C ASP A 287 7.88 19.21 16.97
N ALA A 288 7.58 18.21 16.13
CA ALA A 288 8.37 17.91 14.94
C ALA A 288 8.42 19.11 13.97
N LEU A 289 7.27 19.73 13.67
CA LEU A 289 7.19 20.92 12.82
C LEU A 289 8.03 22.07 13.39
N ARG A 290 7.97 22.29 14.71
CA ARG A 290 8.76 23.35 15.37
C ARG A 290 10.26 23.11 15.21
N ARG A 291 10.72 21.86 15.38
CA ARG A 291 12.14 21.49 15.20
C ARG A 291 12.60 21.68 13.76
N VAL A 292 11.81 21.24 12.78
CA VAL A 292 12.11 21.42 11.36
C VAL A 292 12.23 22.91 11.02
N GLN A 293 11.29 23.73 11.47
CA GLN A 293 11.34 25.19 11.25
C GLN A 293 12.58 25.84 11.89
N GLN A 294 13.03 25.37 13.06
CA GLN A 294 14.26 25.87 13.69
C GLN A 294 15.50 25.50 12.87
N ILE A 295 15.58 24.27 12.37
CA ILE A 295 16.68 23.80 11.51
C ILE A 295 16.70 24.58 10.19
N GLU A 296 15.54 24.80 9.57
CA GLU A 296 15.42 25.61 8.35
C GLU A 296 15.85 27.06 8.58
N LYS A 297 15.42 27.69 9.67
CA LYS A 297 15.87 29.05 10.04
C LYS A 297 17.38 29.11 10.27
N ALA A 298 17.97 28.11 10.92
CA ALA A 298 19.42 28.03 11.13
C ALA A 298 20.18 27.86 9.81
N ARG A 299 19.69 26.99 8.90
CA ARG A 299 20.25 26.82 7.55
C ARG A 299 20.19 28.09 6.71
N MET A 300 19.08 28.82 6.76
CA MET A 300 18.92 30.09 6.04
C MET A 300 19.84 31.18 6.60
N ARG A 301 20.06 31.22 7.92
CA ARG A 301 21.05 32.12 8.55
C ARG A 301 22.48 31.75 8.16
N GLY A 302 22.84 30.46 8.14
CA GLY A 302 24.16 29.99 7.71
C GLY A 302 24.48 30.37 6.26
N LYS A 303 23.56 30.12 5.32
CA LYS A 303 23.70 30.55 3.92
C LYS A 303 23.78 32.06 3.75
N GLY A 304 23.10 32.83 4.59
CA GLY A 304 23.18 34.29 4.61
C GLY A 304 24.54 34.80 5.05
N ILE A 305 25.19 34.10 6.00
CA ILE A 305 26.55 34.41 6.47
C ILE A 305 27.56 34.04 5.38
N ASP A 306 27.46 32.85 4.77
CA ASP A 306 28.37 32.41 3.69
C ASP A 306 28.31 33.39 2.50
N LYS A 307 27.10 33.82 2.10
CA LYS A 307 26.92 34.80 1.01
C LYS A 307 27.44 36.20 1.37
N ALA A 308 27.30 36.62 2.63
CA ALA A 308 27.87 37.88 3.10
C ALA A 308 29.40 37.82 3.16
N MET A 309 29.96 36.65 3.47
CA MET A 309 31.40 36.42 3.51
C MET A 309 32.01 36.38 2.09
N GLU A 310 31.33 35.76 1.12
CA GLU A 310 31.70 35.84 -0.31
C GLU A 310 31.68 37.29 -0.83
N MET A 311 30.62 38.06 -0.54
CA MET A 311 30.55 39.47 -0.94
C MET A 311 31.63 40.35 -0.27
N SER A 312 32.02 40.04 0.97
CA SER A 312 33.07 40.78 1.69
C SER A 312 34.47 40.47 1.16
N ILE A 313 34.68 39.27 0.58
CA ILE A 313 35.94 38.89 -0.08
C ILE A 313 36.09 39.64 -1.41
N ASP A 314 35.02 39.80 -2.19
CA ASP A 314 35.05 40.56 -3.45
C ASP A 314 35.34 42.06 -3.23
N GLU A 315 34.78 42.69 -2.18
CA GLU A 315 35.07 44.10 -1.85
C GLU A 315 36.53 44.36 -1.39
N HIS A 316 37.23 43.34 -0.89
CA HIS A 316 38.64 43.46 -0.52
C HIS A 316 39.59 43.26 -1.71
N VAL A 317 39.13 42.67 -2.81
CA VAL A 317 39.91 42.56 -4.05
C VAL A 317 39.85 43.86 -4.85
N GLU A 318 38.73 44.60 -4.81
CA GLU A 318 38.62 45.90 -5.52
C GLU A 318 39.33 47.08 -4.81
N ASN A 319 39.64 46.98 -3.52
CA ASN A 319 40.33 48.06 -2.77
C ASN A 319 41.85 47.86 -2.60
N GLY A 320 42.43 46.83 -3.22
CA GLY A 320 43.87 46.49 -3.12
C GLY A 320 44.79 47.13 -4.17
N GLU A 321 44.26 47.80 -5.19
CA GLU A 321 45.07 48.42 -6.26
C GLU A 321 45.15 49.95 -6.10
N GLN A 322 45.82 50.42 -5.05
CA GLN A 322 46.35 51.81 -5.04
C GLN A 322 47.40 52.00 -3.94
N SER A 323 48.65 51.58 -4.22
CA SER A 323 49.89 52.26 -3.78
C SER A 323 51.11 51.42 -4.14
N ASP A 324 51.84 51.83 -5.18
CA ASP A 324 53.28 52.14 -5.12
C ASP A 324 53.87 52.21 -6.55
N GLU A 325 53.93 53.42 -7.09
CA GLU A 325 54.94 53.81 -8.07
C GLU A 325 55.56 55.13 -7.60
N SER A 326 56.81 55.07 -7.13
CA SER A 326 57.74 56.18 -7.30
C SER A 326 59.18 55.68 -7.44
N ASP A 327 59.64 55.78 -8.68
CA ASP A 327 60.92 56.31 -9.13
C ASP A 327 62.23 55.67 -8.66
N THR A 328 62.85 54.97 -9.61
CA THR A 328 64.30 54.81 -9.70
C THR A 328 64.82 55.55 -10.94
N HIS A 329 65.58 56.63 -10.76
CA HIS A 329 66.71 56.89 -11.66
C HIS A 329 67.77 57.84 -11.06
N THR A 330 68.96 57.27 -10.87
CA THR A 330 70.33 57.76 -11.18
C THR A 330 70.43 59.19 -11.75
N GLY A 331 71.39 60.05 -11.42
CA GLY A 331 72.72 59.92 -10.82
C GLY A 331 73.56 61.12 -11.30
N TYR A 332 74.69 61.38 -10.65
CA TYR A 332 75.98 61.86 -11.19
C TYR A 332 76.76 62.67 -10.15
N ALA A 333 77.94 62.13 -9.85
CA ALA A 333 79.02 62.80 -9.15
C ALA A 333 79.69 63.85 -10.05
N ASN A 334 80.21 64.91 -9.45
CA ASN A 334 81.60 65.31 -9.63
C ASN A 334 82.00 66.33 -8.56
N GLY A 335 83.16 66.08 -7.95
CA GLY A 335 83.78 67.00 -7.01
C GLY A 335 84.85 67.88 -7.66
N VAL A 336 85.22 68.87 -6.85
CA VAL A 336 86.52 69.57 -6.74
C VAL A 336 86.64 70.95 -7.39
N HIS A 337 87.11 71.86 -6.54
CA HIS A 337 87.50 73.24 -6.75
C HIS A 337 88.62 73.46 -7.78
N LYS A 338 88.50 74.61 -8.47
CA LYS A 338 89.46 75.37 -9.29
C LYS A 338 89.83 74.83 -10.66
#